data_AF-A0A2C9KIE9-F1
#
_entry.id   AF-A0A2C9KIE9-F1
#
_cell.length_a   1.000
_cell.length_b   1.000
_cell.length_c   1.000
_cell.angle_alpha   90.00
_cell.angle_beta   90.00
_cell.angle_gamma   90.00
#
_symmetry.space_group_name_H-M   'P 1'
#
loop_
_entity.id
_entity.type
_entity.pdbx_description
1 polymer ?
#
loop_
_entity_poly.entity_id
_entity_poly.type
_entity_poly.pdbx_seq_one_letter_code
_entity_poly.pdbx_strand_id
1 'polypeptide(L)'
;MFTDYFTDNVTDKVTSNVEVNVTDDVTKAGTDKITGGVTREAKDTFKGNVTEDVSENVTDAVHENVTTAFDTDNSKTSDVNLNATQSDQNVTQASLDSSLGLNGTTPQSKVNATGTTQLADSKAANVTVGAIDVNQPNNGAPNLSSARFEQVDVTKYCIQMEWAGMDFLSNKIQVNVTNNKTQKVLQFNVSASDWKFRVCDLDEEQSYLVKLADPLWPPGEVIETIMWTLQATPPYPPLPRVDYTTEKSIALTIFPVDFDQNTGPFSGFDIRISKLIDSENQERRYRYGDFLLGTPRGYSVTVRPTNTEQQFIIGDTNDGSNYKLTKDTEYVVYVGTVSTVAHISTHAYVSILATTCIINIHVIVMFLCFVVGIILLAYTISFIVWKRKKTRSTSRWPNKMNCCSTSKTAPPKK
;
A
#
# COMPACT_ATOMS: atom_id res chain seq x y z
N MET A 1 -23.69 -41.59 49.00
CA MET A 1 -23.20 -40.53 49.91
C MET A 1 -21.67 -40.54 50.07
N PHE A 2 -21.03 -41.60 50.60
CA PHE A 2 -19.55 -41.63 50.67
C PHE A 2 -18.87 -41.76 49.29
N THR A 3 -19.45 -42.56 48.39
CA THR A 3 -18.96 -42.76 47.02
C THR A 3 -19.08 -41.51 46.15
N ASP A 4 -20.17 -40.74 46.29
CA ASP A 4 -20.36 -39.51 45.50
C ASP A 4 -19.38 -38.43 45.94
N TYR A 5 -19.21 -38.25 47.25
CA TYR A 5 -18.23 -37.30 47.79
C TYR A 5 -16.78 -37.65 47.38
N PHE A 6 -16.44 -38.93 47.36
CA PHE A 6 -15.11 -39.35 46.92
C PHE A 6 -14.91 -39.14 45.42
N THR A 7 -15.94 -39.39 44.60
CA THR A 7 -15.86 -39.26 43.14
C THR A 7 -15.72 -37.80 42.73
N ASP A 8 -16.52 -36.90 43.30
CA ASP A 8 -16.47 -35.48 42.97
C ASP A 8 -15.15 -34.84 43.42
N ASN A 9 -14.71 -35.14 44.64
CA ASN A 9 -13.50 -34.53 45.19
C ASN A 9 -12.22 -35.02 44.48
N VAL A 10 -12.19 -36.29 44.03
CA VAL A 10 -11.08 -36.81 43.21
C VAL A 10 -11.14 -36.25 41.80
N THR A 11 -12.32 -36.15 41.20
CA THR A 11 -12.48 -35.64 39.83
C THR A 11 -12.08 -34.17 39.74
N ASP A 12 -12.53 -33.33 40.68
CA ASP A 12 -12.22 -31.90 40.68
C ASP A 12 -10.72 -31.65 40.93
N LYS A 13 -10.10 -32.36 41.88
CA LYS A 13 -8.67 -32.20 42.14
C LYS A 13 -7.80 -32.70 41.01
N VAL A 14 -8.15 -33.81 40.38
CA VAL A 14 -7.38 -34.35 39.26
C VAL A 14 -7.54 -33.46 38.04
N THR A 15 -8.75 -33.02 37.73
CA THR A 15 -9.01 -32.17 36.56
C THR A 15 -8.31 -30.82 36.70
N SER A 16 -8.46 -30.16 37.85
CA SER A 16 -7.81 -28.86 38.11
C SER A 16 -6.28 -28.94 38.09
N ASN A 17 -5.68 -29.98 38.68
CA ASN A 17 -4.22 -30.12 38.66
C ASN A 17 -3.66 -30.46 37.28
N VAL A 18 -4.40 -31.20 36.46
CA VAL A 18 -3.99 -31.55 35.09
C VAL A 18 -4.13 -30.34 34.18
N GLU A 19 -5.24 -29.60 34.26
CA GLU A 19 -5.44 -28.40 33.43
C GLU A 19 -4.40 -27.33 33.70
N VAL A 20 -4.11 -27.03 34.97
CA VAL A 20 -3.22 -25.90 35.29
C VAL A 20 -1.76 -26.27 35.07
N ASN A 21 -1.29 -27.40 35.63
CA ASN A 21 0.15 -27.66 35.63
C ASN A 21 0.64 -28.26 34.31
N VAL A 22 -0.13 -29.16 33.68
CA VAL A 22 0.31 -29.80 32.44
C VAL A 22 0.19 -28.84 31.26
N THR A 23 -0.87 -28.04 31.21
CA THR A 23 -1.05 -27.08 30.12
C THR A 23 0.00 -25.98 30.17
N ASP A 24 0.30 -25.41 31.33
CA ASP A 24 1.32 -24.36 31.43
C ASP A 24 2.73 -24.90 31.14
N ASP A 25 3.10 -26.05 31.70
CA ASP A 25 4.44 -26.61 31.49
C ASP A 25 4.65 -27.06 30.03
N VAL A 26 3.64 -27.67 29.40
CA VAL A 26 3.73 -28.08 27.99
C VAL A 26 3.71 -26.86 27.07
N THR A 27 2.91 -25.85 27.38
CA THR A 27 2.83 -24.62 26.56
C THR A 27 4.13 -23.84 26.64
N LYS A 28 4.70 -23.63 27.84
CA LYS A 28 5.99 -22.94 27.97
C LYS A 28 7.14 -23.74 27.37
N ALA A 29 7.29 -25.01 27.76
CA ALA A 29 8.42 -25.81 27.28
C ALA A 29 8.35 -26.09 25.77
N GLY A 30 7.15 -26.27 25.23
CA GLY A 30 6.91 -26.43 23.80
C GLY A 30 7.17 -25.15 23.01
N THR A 31 6.63 -24.02 23.47
CA THR A 31 6.80 -22.73 22.78
C THR A 31 8.26 -22.29 22.80
N ASP A 32 8.97 -22.42 23.91
CA ASP A 32 10.36 -21.97 24.00
C ASP A 32 11.31 -22.85 23.18
N LYS A 33 11.11 -24.17 23.14
CA LYS A 33 11.94 -25.06 22.32
C LYS A 33 11.65 -24.95 20.83
N ILE A 34 10.38 -24.89 20.44
CA ILE A 34 10.00 -24.82 19.03
C ILE A 34 10.38 -23.44 18.49
N THR A 35 9.99 -22.37 19.17
CA THR A 35 10.29 -21.01 18.70
C THR A 35 11.79 -20.74 18.78
N GLY A 36 12.49 -21.16 19.84
CA GLY A 36 13.93 -20.97 19.96
C GLY A 36 14.76 -21.83 18.99
N GLY A 37 14.39 -23.10 18.82
CA GLY A 37 15.10 -24.06 17.97
C GLY A 37 14.86 -23.81 16.48
N VAL A 38 13.59 -23.73 16.06
CA VAL A 38 13.23 -23.53 14.65
C VAL A 38 13.69 -22.16 14.16
N THR A 39 13.53 -21.11 14.96
CA THR A 39 14.01 -19.77 14.55
C THR A 39 15.52 -19.73 14.41
N ARG A 40 16.27 -20.47 15.25
CA ARG A 40 17.73 -20.47 15.19
C ARG A 40 18.25 -21.31 14.02
N GLU A 41 17.75 -22.53 13.84
CA GLU A 41 18.11 -23.37 12.69
C GLU A 41 17.66 -22.77 11.36
N ALA A 42 16.44 -22.22 11.29
CA ALA A 42 15.98 -21.55 10.07
C ALA A 42 16.84 -20.31 9.78
N LYS A 43 17.21 -19.52 10.78
CA LYS A 43 18.05 -18.34 10.58
C LYS A 43 19.47 -18.69 10.15
N ASP A 44 20.07 -19.73 10.73
CA ASP A 44 21.43 -20.15 10.37
C ASP A 44 21.46 -20.86 9.00
N THR A 45 20.47 -21.70 8.70
CA THR A 45 20.38 -22.40 7.40
C THR A 45 20.02 -21.44 6.26
N PHE A 46 19.09 -20.51 6.49
CA PHE A 46 18.69 -19.53 5.47
C PHE A 46 19.78 -18.50 5.25
N LYS A 47 20.52 -18.09 6.30
CA LYS A 47 21.61 -17.12 6.14
C LYS A 47 22.87 -17.75 5.53
N GLY A 48 23.16 -19.01 5.80
CA GLY A 48 24.29 -19.73 5.18
C GLY A 48 24.02 -20.05 3.71
N ASN A 49 23.04 -20.91 3.44
CA ASN A 49 22.88 -21.48 2.11
C ASN A 49 22.28 -20.51 1.10
N VAL A 50 21.27 -19.71 1.48
CA VAL A 50 20.62 -18.80 0.51
C VAL A 50 21.53 -17.61 0.20
N THR A 51 22.32 -17.12 1.16
CA THR A 51 23.21 -15.99 0.90
C THR A 51 24.40 -16.41 0.03
N GLU A 52 25.02 -17.57 0.27
CA GLU A 52 26.10 -18.07 -0.58
C GLU A 52 25.60 -18.47 -1.97
N ASP A 53 24.56 -19.30 -2.07
CA ASP A 53 24.11 -19.82 -3.36
C ASP A 53 23.52 -18.73 -4.27
N VAL A 54 22.81 -17.74 -3.70
CA VAL A 54 22.26 -16.63 -4.48
C VAL A 54 23.35 -15.62 -4.83
N SER A 55 24.30 -15.36 -3.93
CA SER A 55 25.37 -14.40 -4.21
C SER A 55 26.33 -14.91 -5.27
N GLU A 56 26.71 -16.19 -5.28
CA GLU A 56 27.61 -16.73 -6.30
C GLU A 56 26.87 -16.89 -7.65
N ASN A 57 25.71 -17.55 -7.68
CA ASN A 57 25.05 -17.84 -8.97
C ASN A 57 24.49 -16.60 -9.67
N VAL A 58 23.97 -15.61 -8.92
CA VAL A 58 23.42 -14.39 -9.53
C VAL A 58 24.55 -13.46 -9.97
N THR A 59 25.63 -13.34 -9.20
CA THR A 59 26.75 -12.47 -9.59
C THR A 59 27.43 -12.98 -10.84
N ASP A 60 27.65 -14.30 -10.94
CA ASP A 60 28.29 -14.91 -12.11
C ASP A 60 27.38 -14.82 -13.35
N ALA A 61 26.09 -15.13 -13.21
CA ALA A 61 25.14 -15.06 -14.33
C ALA A 61 24.90 -13.63 -14.84
N VAL A 62 24.92 -12.62 -13.94
CA VAL A 62 24.79 -11.22 -14.33
C VAL A 62 26.08 -10.72 -14.98
N HIS A 63 27.25 -11.08 -14.44
CA HIS A 63 28.53 -10.66 -15.01
C HIS A 63 28.73 -11.24 -16.41
N GLU A 64 28.39 -12.51 -16.65
CA GLU A 64 28.57 -13.15 -17.95
C GLU A 64 27.64 -12.57 -19.02
N ASN A 65 26.36 -12.35 -18.70
CA ASN A 65 25.37 -11.82 -19.65
C ASN A 65 25.55 -10.33 -19.96
N VAL A 66 25.94 -9.51 -18.97
CA VAL A 66 26.14 -8.08 -19.19
C VAL A 66 27.40 -7.82 -20.01
N THR A 67 28.48 -8.56 -19.76
CA THR A 67 29.75 -8.39 -20.50
C THR A 67 29.58 -8.79 -21.96
N THR A 68 28.94 -9.92 -22.23
CA THR A 68 28.69 -10.40 -23.61
C THR A 68 27.73 -9.50 -24.40
N ALA A 69 26.73 -8.91 -23.74
CA ALA A 69 25.83 -7.94 -24.38
C ALA A 69 26.56 -6.65 -24.79
N PHE A 70 27.40 -6.09 -23.91
CA PHE A 70 28.15 -4.86 -24.19
C PHE A 70 29.17 -5.02 -25.33
N ASP A 71 29.86 -6.16 -25.39
CA ASP A 71 30.83 -6.42 -26.47
C ASP A 71 30.13 -6.60 -27.84
N THR A 72 28.91 -7.13 -27.84
CA THR A 72 28.14 -7.37 -29.06
C THR A 72 27.56 -6.08 -29.65
N ASP A 73 27.12 -5.12 -28.82
CA ASP A 73 26.54 -3.86 -29.30
C ASP A 73 27.58 -2.84 -29.75
N ASN A 74 28.76 -2.82 -29.12
CA ASN A 74 29.88 -1.97 -29.56
C ASN A 74 30.48 -2.41 -30.91
N SER A 75 30.38 -3.71 -31.24
CA SER A 75 30.78 -4.20 -32.55
C SER A 75 29.86 -3.72 -33.69
N LYS A 76 28.59 -3.41 -33.41
CA LYS A 76 27.62 -2.98 -34.45
C LYS A 76 27.59 -1.47 -34.67
N THR A 77 27.98 -0.67 -33.68
CA THR A 77 27.96 0.80 -33.77
C THR A 77 29.16 1.36 -34.53
N SER A 78 30.24 0.59 -34.69
CA SER A 78 31.43 1.03 -35.45
C SER A 78 31.20 1.08 -36.97
N ASP A 79 30.21 0.36 -37.50
CA ASP A 79 29.93 0.32 -38.95
C ASP A 79 28.99 1.44 -39.44
N VAL A 80 28.31 2.16 -38.55
CA VAL A 80 27.27 3.14 -38.92
C VAL A 80 27.78 4.59 -38.93
N ASN A 81 28.92 4.89 -38.30
CA ASN A 81 29.33 6.27 -38.05
C ASN A 81 30.26 6.90 -39.12
N LEU A 82 30.38 6.31 -40.31
CA LEU A 82 31.21 6.87 -41.39
C LEU A 82 30.47 7.70 -42.44
N ASN A 83 29.14 7.87 -42.34
CA ASN A 83 28.34 8.53 -43.38
C ASN A 83 27.62 9.84 -42.98
N ALA A 84 27.71 10.30 -41.73
CA ALA A 84 26.88 11.40 -41.24
C ALA A 84 27.58 12.77 -41.07
N THR A 85 28.88 12.88 -41.35
CA THR A 85 29.66 14.09 -40.99
C THR A 85 29.95 15.04 -42.17
N GLN A 86 29.00 15.24 -43.09
CA GLN A 86 29.24 16.09 -44.27
C GLN A 86 28.07 16.97 -44.75
N SER A 87 27.07 17.27 -43.90
CA SER A 87 25.89 18.06 -44.35
C SER A 87 25.73 19.46 -43.75
N ASP A 88 26.27 19.80 -42.58
CA ASP A 88 25.76 21.00 -41.86
C ASP A 88 26.82 22.06 -41.56
N GLN A 89 27.51 22.54 -42.60
CA GLN A 89 28.23 23.82 -42.56
C GLN A 89 27.75 24.74 -43.68
N ASN A 90 26.61 25.41 -43.51
CA ASN A 90 26.29 26.69 -44.18
C ASN A 90 24.92 27.25 -43.76
N VAL A 91 24.82 27.88 -42.58
CA VAL A 91 23.82 28.95 -42.34
C VAL A 91 24.41 30.01 -41.40
N THR A 92 25.06 30.99 -42.03
CA THR A 92 25.06 32.43 -41.75
C THR A 92 24.87 32.96 -40.32
N GLN A 93 26.01 33.44 -39.82
CA GLN A 93 26.25 34.67 -39.07
C GLN A 93 25.41 35.89 -39.54
N ALA A 94 24.59 36.48 -38.68
CA ALA A 94 24.23 37.91 -38.73
C ALA A 94 23.52 38.39 -37.45
N SER A 95 23.90 39.59 -37.02
CA SER A 95 23.18 40.50 -36.11
C SER A 95 23.39 40.34 -34.60
N LEU A 96 24.53 40.85 -34.13
CA LEU A 96 24.69 41.48 -32.82
C LEU A 96 24.29 42.97 -32.92
N ASP A 97 23.93 43.54 -31.77
CA ASP A 97 23.78 44.96 -31.41
C ASP A 97 22.37 45.58 -31.47
N SER A 98 21.81 45.78 -30.27
CA SER A 98 21.03 46.93 -29.76
C SER A 98 20.24 46.44 -28.54
N SER A 99 20.08 47.11 -27.40
CA SER A 99 20.56 48.37 -26.85
C SER A 99 20.09 48.39 -25.39
N LEU A 100 20.88 49.02 -24.53
CA LEU A 100 20.65 49.26 -23.11
C LEU A 100 19.39 50.09 -22.82
N GLY A 101 18.78 49.82 -21.65
CA GLY A 101 18.17 50.86 -20.81
C GLY A 101 16.70 50.64 -20.46
N LEU A 102 16.39 50.43 -19.18
CA LEU A 102 15.60 51.39 -18.39
C LEU A 102 15.40 50.95 -16.93
N ASN A 103 15.59 51.95 -16.05
CA ASN A 103 15.31 52.00 -14.61
C ASN A 103 13.84 51.70 -14.26
N GLY A 104 13.59 51.26 -13.02
CA GLY A 104 12.23 51.30 -12.45
C GLY A 104 12.02 50.65 -11.08
N THR A 105 12.59 51.25 -10.04
CA THR A 105 12.09 51.38 -8.65
C THR A 105 11.01 50.44 -8.09
N THR A 106 11.39 49.78 -7.00
CA THR A 106 10.58 49.17 -5.92
C THR A 106 9.68 50.20 -5.19
N PRO A 107 8.61 49.73 -4.52
CA PRO A 107 8.59 49.93 -3.06
C PRO A 107 8.14 48.70 -2.24
N GLN A 108 8.81 48.55 -1.09
CA GLN A 108 8.41 47.75 0.05
C GLN A 108 7.08 48.24 0.65
N SER A 109 6.26 47.31 1.13
CA SER A 109 5.37 47.59 2.26
C SER A 109 5.33 46.39 3.21
N LYS A 110 5.71 46.65 4.46
CA LYS A 110 5.56 45.81 5.65
C LYS A 110 4.15 46.00 6.21
N VAL A 111 3.43 44.92 6.52
CA VAL A 111 2.41 44.94 7.58
C VAL A 111 2.46 43.62 8.36
N ASN A 112 2.68 43.75 9.68
CA ASN A 112 2.46 42.75 10.72
C ASN A 112 0.98 42.75 11.15
N ALA A 113 0.41 41.58 11.47
CA ALA A 113 -0.27 41.25 12.74
C ALA A 113 -1.23 40.05 12.54
N THR A 114 -1.04 38.90 13.22
CA THR A 114 -1.48 38.47 14.58
C THR A 114 -2.99 38.19 14.76
N GLY A 115 -3.31 36.95 15.16
CA GLY A 115 -4.52 36.54 15.91
C GLY A 115 -5.73 36.14 15.06
N THR A 116 -6.61 35.19 15.39
CA THR A 116 -6.71 34.14 16.43
C THR A 116 -7.99 33.34 16.06
N THR A 117 -8.01 32.05 16.40
CA THR A 117 -9.05 31.04 16.18
C THR A 117 -10.33 31.23 17.02
N GLN A 118 -11.49 30.82 16.48
CA GLN A 118 -12.69 30.25 17.16
C GLN A 118 -13.69 29.87 16.04
N LEU A 119 -14.03 28.62 15.74
CA LEU A 119 -14.75 27.56 16.48
C LEU A 119 -16.17 27.97 16.95
N ALA A 120 -17.18 27.61 16.17
CA ALA A 120 -18.53 27.32 16.67
C ALA A 120 -19.33 26.44 15.67
N ASP A 121 -19.78 25.30 16.18
CA ASP A 121 -20.81 24.43 15.63
C ASP A 121 -22.18 25.11 15.59
N SER A 122 -23.06 24.74 14.64
CA SER A 122 -24.32 24.05 14.97
C SER A 122 -25.30 23.87 13.79
N LYS A 123 -25.79 22.62 13.70
CA LYS A 123 -27.15 22.14 13.38
C LYS A 123 -27.95 22.75 12.22
N ALA A 124 -28.14 21.89 11.22
CA ALA A 124 -29.19 21.97 10.21
C ALA A 124 -30.60 21.80 10.79
N ALA A 125 -31.51 22.68 10.38
CA ALA A 125 -32.96 22.50 10.47
C ALA A 125 -33.57 22.75 9.08
N ASN A 126 -34.23 21.73 8.53
CA ASN A 126 -35.05 21.82 7.33
C ASN A 126 -36.32 22.63 7.64
N VAL A 127 -36.54 23.74 6.93
CA VAL A 127 -37.87 24.36 6.79
C VAL A 127 -38.03 24.84 5.36
N THR A 128 -39.04 24.29 4.68
CA THR A 128 -39.52 24.70 3.35
C THR A 128 -40.78 25.52 3.54
N VAL A 129 -40.79 26.80 3.15
CA VAL A 129 -42.00 27.52 2.71
C VAL A 129 -41.58 28.63 1.73
N GLY A 130 -42.20 28.66 0.56
CA GLY A 130 -42.03 29.71 -0.42
C GLY A 130 -42.99 30.89 -0.24
N ALA A 131 -42.56 32.05 -0.70
CA ALA A 131 -43.41 33.05 -1.34
C ALA A 131 -42.48 34.06 -2.05
N ILE A 132 -42.78 34.31 -3.32
CA ILE A 132 -42.18 35.36 -4.15
C ILE A 132 -42.80 36.68 -3.71
N ASP A 133 -41.97 37.67 -3.39
CA ASP A 133 -42.38 39.07 -3.45
C ASP A 133 -41.33 39.90 -4.18
N VAL A 134 -41.83 40.77 -5.05
CA VAL A 134 -41.12 41.52 -6.07
C VAL A 134 -40.89 42.94 -5.53
N ASN A 135 -39.68 43.46 -5.73
CA ASN A 135 -39.23 44.85 -5.51
C ASN A 135 -38.86 45.27 -4.08
N GLN A 136 -37.68 44.84 -3.64
CA GLN A 136 -36.74 45.72 -2.93
C GLN A 136 -35.34 45.54 -3.52
N PRO A 137 -34.52 46.61 -3.67
CA PRO A 137 -33.10 46.44 -3.91
C PRO A 137 -32.49 45.86 -2.64
N ASN A 138 -32.41 44.53 -2.58
CA ASN A 138 -31.70 43.84 -1.53
C ASN A 138 -30.22 44.23 -1.61
N ASN A 139 -29.76 45.04 -0.67
CA ASN A 139 -28.34 45.16 -0.31
C ASN A 139 -27.81 43.87 0.36
N GLY A 140 -28.36 42.71 -0.03
CA GLY A 140 -27.91 41.42 0.45
C GLY A 140 -26.55 41.15 -0.16
N ALA A 141 -25.57 40.82 0.69
CA ALA A 141 -24.27 40.37 0.24
C ALA A 141 -24.44 39.29 -0.84
N PRO A 142 -23.61 39.30 -1.91
CA PRO A 142 -23.69 38.31 -2.97
C PRO A 142 -23.71 36.92 -2.36
N ASN A 143 -24.67 36.08 -2.75
CA ASN A 143 -24.79 34.75 -2.20
C ASN A 143 -23.73 33.83 -2.83
N LEU A 144 -22.49 33.92 -2.35
CA LEU A 144 -21.38 33.08 -2.81
C LEU A 144 -21.60 31.58 -2.57
N SER A 145 -22.58 31.19 -1.73
CA SER A 145 -22.83 29.79 -1.43
C SER A 145 -23.37 28.97 -2.61
N SER A 146 -23.90 29.63 -3.65
CA SER A 146 -24.35 28.96 -4.89
C SER A 146 -23.34 29.01 -6.03
N ALA A 147 -22.21 29.70 -5.86
CA ALA A 147 -21.19 29.82 -6.88
C ALA A 147 -20.53 28.45 -7.14
N ARG A 148 -20.51 28.02 -8.39
CA ARG A 148 -19.71 26.87 -8.83
C ARG A 148 -18.48 27.38 -9.54
N PHE A 149 -17.32 26.90 -9.13
CA PHE A 149 -16.05 27.19 -9.75
C PHE A 149 -15.33 25.86 -10.01
N GLU A 150 -15.32 25.44 -11.27
CA GLU A 150 -14.92 24.08 -11.65
C GLU A 150 -13.81 24.13 -12.71
N GLN A 151 -12.89 23.18 -12.61
CA GLN A 151 -11.87 22.94 -13.61
C GLN A 151 -12.46 22.02 -14.69
N VAL A 152 -12.51 22.48 -15.94
CA VAL A 152 -13.26 21.82 -17.01
C VAL A 152 -12.34 21.13 -18.01
N ASP A 153 -11.19 21.73 -18.30
CA ASP A 153 -10.22 21.17 -19.24
C ASP A 153 -8.80 21.42 -18.74
N VAL A 154 -7.91 20.47 -19.00
CA VAL A 154 -6.54 20.49 -18.52
C VAL A 154 -5.60 19.94 -19.57
N THR A 155 -4.49 20.64 -19.77
CA THR A 155 -3.38 20.19 -20.61
C THR A 155 -2.08 20.27 -19.80
N LYS A 156 -0.97 19.87 -20.42
CA LYS A 156 0.35 19.90 -19.79
C LYS A 156 0.74 21.29 -19.26
N TYR A 157 0.32 22.35 -19.94
CA TYR A 157 0.72 23.74 -19.64
C TYR A 157 -0.44 24.70 -19.47
N CYS A 158 -1.68 24.22 -19.57
CA CYS A 158 -2.86 25.07 -19.48
C CYS A 158 -3.94 24.48 -18.58
N ILE A 159 -4.62 25.35 -17.85
CA ILE A 159 -5.82 25.07 -17.08
C ILE A 159 -6.96 25.91 -17.64
N GLN A 160 -8.10 25.27 -17.87
CA GLN A 160 -9.34 25.95 -18.22
C GLN A 160 -10.35 25.77 -17.09
N MET A 161 -10.89 26.90 -16.66
CA MET A 161 -11.85 27.00 -15.58
C MET A 161 -13.15 27.62 -16.08
N GLU A 162 -14.25 27.19 -15.48
CA GLU A 162 -15.57 27.73 -15.74
C GLU A 162 -16.23 28.08 -14.40
N TRP A 163 -17.05 29.13 -14.43
CA TRP A 163 -17.84 29.53 -13.29
C TRP A 163 -19.31 29.73 -13.65
N ALA A 164 -20.18 29.41 -12.72
CA ALA A 164 -21.61 29.60 -12.86
C ALA A 164 -22.24 30.06 -11.54
N GLY A 165 -23.35 30.80 -11.65
CA GLY A 165 -24.13 31.25 -10.49
C GLY A 165 -23.43 32.31 -9.64
N MET A 166 -22.56 33.13 -10.26
CA MET A 166 -21.90 34.26 -9.62
C MET A 166 -22.48 35.57 -10.12
N ASP A 167 -22.96 36.41 -9.19
CA ASP A 167 -23.39 37.77 -9.49
C ASP A 167 -22.23 38.73 -9.19
N PHE A 168 -21.43 39.02 -10.22
CA PHE A 168 -20.38 40.03 -10.13
C PHE A 168 -20.99 41.42 -10.14
N LEU A 169 -20.49 42.29 -9.26
CA LEU A 169 -20.89 43.69 -9.19
C LEU A 169 -20.12 44.53 -10.22
N SER A 170 -18.88 44.13 -10.53
CA SER A 170 -18.03 44.77 -11.51
C SER A 170 -18.20 44.15 -12.90
N ASN A 171 -17.91 44.92 -13.94
CA ASN A 171 -17.78 44.40 -15.30
C ASN A 171 -16.45 43.66 -15.53
N LYS A 172 -15.50 43.78 -14.60
CA LYS A 172 -14.20 43.14 -14.62
C LYS A 172 -13.92 42.45 -13.30
N ILE A 173 -13.46 41.22 -13.39
CA ILE A 173 -13.05 40.41 -12.25
C ILE A 173 -11.54 40.17 -12.32
N GLN A 174 -10.92 40.00 -11.17
CA GLN A 174 -9.51 39.69 -11.04
C GLN A 174 -9.35 38.19 -10.79
N VAL A 175 -8.59 37.52 -11.66
CA VAL A 175 -8.17 36.12 -11.50
C VAL A 175 -6.71 36.11 -11.11
N ASN A 176 -6.40 35.61 -9.91
CA ASN A 176 -5.04 35.39 -9.46
C ASN A 176 -4.74 33.89 -9.45
N VAL A 177 -3.74 33.47 -10.21
CA VAL A 177 -3.28 32.08 -10.30
C VAL A 177 -1.89 32.00 -9.67
N THR A 178 -1.79 31.34 -8.51
CA THR A 178 -0.54 31.24 -7.75
C THR A 178 -0.02 29.81 -7.80
N ASN A 179 1.18 29.60 -8.33
CA ASN A 179 1.85 28.29 -8.26
C ASN A 179 2.16 27.96 -6.79
N ASN A 180 1.64 26.85 -6.27
CA ASN A 180 1.81 26.51 -4.85
C ASN A 180 3.27 26.19 -4.47
N LYS A 181 4.08 25.71 -5.42
CA LYS A 181 5.47 25.34 -5.17
C LYS A 181 6.40 26.55 -5.29
N THR A 182 6.30 27.28 -6.40
CA THR A 182 7.21 28.41 -6.69
C THR A 182 6.72 29.73 -6.10
N GLN A 183 5.46 29.79 -5.64
CA GLN A 183 4.79 31.01 -5.19
C GLN A 183 4.71 32.09 -6.28
N LYS A 184 4.95 31.73 -7.56
CA LYS A 184 4.80 32.63 -8.71
C LYS A 184 3.32 32.96 -8.89
N VAL A 185 2.99 34.25 -8.85
CA VAL A 185 1.62 34.76 -9.03
C VAL A 185 1.44 35.29 -10.44
N LEU A 186 0.41 34.83 -11.13
CA LEU A 186 -0.09 35.38 -12.39
C LEU A 186 -1.42 36.07 -12.12
N GLN A 187 -1.57 37.32 -12.58
CA GLN A 187 -2.76 38.13 -12.34
C GLN A 187 -3.39 38.53 -13.67
N PHE A 188 -4.70 38.33 -13.78
CA PHE A 188 -5.47 38.62 -14.97
C PHE A 188 -6.71 39.45 -14.62
N ASN A 189 -7.09 40.35 -15.53
CA ASN A 189 -8.37 41.06 -15.47
C ASN A 189 -9.26 40.49 -16.56
N VAL A 190 -10.33 39.80 -16.18
CA VAL A 190 -11.24 39.08 -17.08
C VAL A 190 -12.60 39.80 -17.09
N SER A 191 -13.32 39.74 -18.20
CA SER A 191 -14.69 40.27 -18.24
C SER A 191 -15.59 39.44 -17.34
N ALA A 192 -16.42 40.09 -16.52
CA ALA A 192 -17.41 39.40 -15.69
C ALA A 192 -18.45 38.62 -16.51
N SER A 193 -18.65 39.02 -17.78
CA SER A 193 -19.54 38.31 -18.73
C SER A 193 -18.96 36.99 -19.23
N ASP A 194 -17.64 36.84 -19.16
CA ASP A 194 -16.99 35.60 -19.59
C ASP A 194 -17.16 34.61 -18.45
N TRP A 195 -17.86 33.51 -18.68
CA TRP A 195 -18.07 32.45 -17.68
C TRP A 195 -16.97 31.38 -17.74
N LYS A 196 -15.96 31.59 -18.59
CA LYS A 196 -14.92 30.65 -18.94
C LYS A 196 -13.60 31.38 -19.14
N PHE A 197 -12.53 30.84 -18.58
CA PHE A 197 -11.19 31.41 -18.70
C PHE A 197 -10.15 30.31 -18.83
N ARG A 198 -9.13 30.54 -19.66
CA ARG A 198 -8.03 29.60 -19.89
C ARG A 198 -6.71 30.32 -19.62
N VAL A 199 -5.88 29.71 -18.77
CA VAL A 199 -4.52 30.16 -18.47
C VAL A 199 -3.55 29.14 -19.02
N CYS A 200 -2.53 29.60 -19.73
CA CYS A 200 -1.47 28.78 -20.31
C CYS A 200 -0.09 29.21 -19.78
N ASP A 201 0.98 28.59 -20.28
CA ASP A 201 2.38 28.80 -19.86
C ASP A 201 2.60 28.52 -18.37
N LEU A 202 1.86 27.53 -17.87
CA LEU A 202 1.98 26.99 -16.53
C LEU A 202 3.05 25.90 -16.50
N ASP A 203 3.77 25.78 -15.38
CA ASP A 203 4.65 24.65 -15.10
C ASP A 203 3.85 23.35 -15.03
N GLU A 204 4.40 22.28 -15.61
CA GLU A 204 3.78 20.95 -15.68
C GLU A 204 3.64 20.29 -14.30
N GLU A 205 2.64 19.42 -14.15
CA GLU A 205 2.46 18.61 -12.94
C GLU A 205 2.48 19.44 -11.64
N GLN A 206 2.01 20.69 -11.70
CA GLN A 206 1.96 21.60 -10.55
C GLN A 206 0.52 21.90 -10.14
N SER A 207 0.36 22.22 -8.86
CA SER A 207 -0.87 22.80 -8.33
C SER A 207 -0.82 24.33 -8.30
N TYR A 208 -1.98 24.91 -8.53
CA TYR A 208 -2.19 26.34 -8.55
C TYR A 208 -3.37 26.69 -7.64
N LEU A 209 -3.15 27.61 -6.71
CA LEU A 209 -4.21 28.28 -5.98
C LEU A 209 -4.79 29.36 -6.88
N VAL A 210 -6.03 29.15 -7.33
CA VAL A 210 -6.75 30.09 -8.17
C VAL A 210 -7.72 30.87 -7.31
N LYS A 211 -7.57 32.20 -7.26
CA LYS A 211 -8.47 33.11 -6.56
C LYS A 211 -9.21 33.99 -7.56
N LEU A 212 -10.52 34.08 -7.38
CA LEU A 212 -11.41 34.97 -8.11
C LEU A 212 -11.88 36.07 -7.16
N ALA A 213 -11.66 37.32 -7.55
CA ALA A 213 -12.04 38.49 -6.78
C ALA A 213 -12.76 39.51 -7.66
N ASP A 214 -13.86 40.05 -7.17
CA ASP A 214 -14.47 41.26 -7.74
C ASP A 214 -13.94 42.49 -6.98
N PRO A 215 -13.39 43.51 -7.67
CA PRO A 215 -12.93 44.73 -7.01
C PRO A 215 -13.98 45.48 -6.17
N LEU A 216 -15.27 45.23 -6.45
CA LEU A 216 -16.40 45.83 -5.73
C LEU A 216 -16.92 44.94 -4.59
N TRP A 217 -16.44 43.70 -4.44
CA TRP A 217 -16.72 42.91 -3.26
C TRP A 217 -16.04 43.52 -2.03
N PRO A 218 -16.64 43.35 -0.83
CA PRO A 218 -15.97 43.63 0.43
C PRO A 218 -14.54 43.05 0.47
N PRO A 219 -13.56 43.81 0.97
CA PRO A 219 -12.18 43.33 1.04
C PRO A 219 -12.12 42.04 1.85
N GLY A 220 -11.54 40.99 1.25
CA GLY A 220 -11.40 39.66 1.83
C GLY A 220 -12.40 38.62 1.32
N GLU A 221 -13.42 39.03 0.58
CA GLU A 221 -14.34 38.12 -0.08
C GLU A 221 -13.72 37.67 -1.41
N VAL A 222 -13.22 36.43 -1.44
CA VAL A 222 -12.61 35.80 -2.61
C VAL A 222 -13.09 34.37 -2.71
N ILE A 223 -13.35 33.91 -3.93
CA ILE A 223 -13.55 32.47 -4.19
C ILE A 223 -12.16 31.91 -4.48
N GLU A 224 -11.76 30.88 -3.75
CA GLU A 224 -10.50 30.21 -4.00
C GLU A 224 -10.69 28.71 -4.20
N THR A 225 -9.90 28.13 -5.11
CA THR A 225 -9.83 26.69 -5.33
C THR A 225 -8.43 26.28 -5.76
N ILE A 226 -8.11 25.00 -5.59
CA ILE A 226 -6.86 24.43 -6.07
C ILE A 226 -7.13 23.73 -7.39
N MET A 227 -6.39 24.13 -8.43
CA MET A 227 -6.42 23.51 -9.75
C MET A 227 -5.05 22.92 -10.08
N TRP A 228 -5.02 21.99 -11.02
CA TRP A 228 -3.79 21.28 -11.40
C TRP A 228 -3.62 21.31 -12.92
N THR A 229 -2.40 21.44 -13.40
CA THR A 229 -2.06 21.09 -14.79
C THR A 229 -2.12 19.57 -14.98
N LEU A 230 -1.94 19.07 -16.21
CA LEU A 230 -1.90 17.63 -16.45
C LEU A 230 -0.83 17.01 -15.54
N GLN A 231 -1.24 15.96 -14.83
CA GLN A 231 -0.41 15.33 -13.81
C GLN A 231 0.57 14.33 -14.39
N ALA A 232 1.60 14.05 -13.61
CA ALA A 232 2.41 12.86 -13.76
C ALA A 232 1.54 11.60 -13.67
N THR A 233 2.10 10.49 -14.15
CA THR A 233 1.57 9.18 -13.74
C THR A 233 1.75 9.05 -12.22
N PRO A 234 0.71 8.70 -11.45
CA PRO A 234 0.83 8.56 -10.01
C PRO A 234 1.88 7.50 -9.67
N PRO A 235 2.53 7.58 -8.50
CA PRO A 235 3.48 6.57 -8.09
C PRO A 235 2.79 5.21 -8.01
N TYR A 236 3.52 4.15 -8.38
CA TYR A 236 3.03 2.78 -8.20
C TYR A 236 2.74 2.55 -6.72
N PRO A 237 1.58 1.94 -6.38
CA PRO A 237 1.33 1.56 -5.00
C PRO A 237 2.38 0.55 -4.54
N PRO A 238 2.78 0.54 -3.25
CA PRO A 238 3.55 -0.57 -2.70
C PRO A 238 2.84 -1.90 -2.95
N LEU A 239 3.61 -2.98 -3.07
CA LEU A 239 3.05 -4.32 -3.29
C LEU A 239 2.01 -4.63 -2.19
N PRO A 240 0.73 -4.85 -2.54
CA PRO A 240 -0.30 -5.16 -1.55
C PRO A 240 0.02 -6.50 -0.89
N ARG A 241 -0.40 -6.66 0.37
CA ARG A 241 -0.29 -7.94 1.09
C ARG A 241 -1.63 -8.67 1.05
N VAL A 242 -1.65 -9.91 0.58
CA VAL A 242 -2.80 -10.80 0.77
C VAL A 242 -2.75 -11.31 2.22
N ASP A 243 -3.72 -10.94 3.03
CA ASP A 243 -3.75 -11.34 4.44
C ASP A 243 -4.31 -12.76 4.59
N TYR A 244 -5.45 -13.02 3.96
CA TYR A 244 -6.06 -14.34 3.90
C TYR A 244 -7.00 -14.49 2.71
N THR A 245 -7.23 -15.73 2.30
CA THR A 245 -8.17 -16.09 1.24
C THR A 245 -9.15 -17.13 1.76
N THR A 246 -10.41 -17.00 1.37
CA THR A 246 -11.45 -18.01 1.60
C THR A 246 -11.98 -18.49 0.25
N GLU A 247 -12.94 -19.41 0.26
CA GLU A 247 -13.62 -19.84 -0.98
C GLU A 247 -14.37 -18.69 -1.68
N LYS A 248 -14.73 -17.65 -0.93
CA LYS A 248 -15.64 -16.59 -1.37
C LYS A 248 -15.07 -15.19 -1.26
N SER A 249 -13.95 -15.02 -0.55
CA SER A 249 -13.35 -13.71 -0.32
C SER A 249 -11.83 -13.73 -0.34
N ILE A 250 -11.24 -12.60 -0.70
CA ILE A 250 -9.80 -12.32 -0.64
C ILE A 250 -9.65 -11.06 0.21
N ALA A 251 -8.92 -11.16 1.32
CA ALA A 251 -8.57 -10.04 2.17
C ALA A 251 -7.18 -9.50 1.80
N LEU A 252 -7.10 -8.20 1.55
CA LEU A 252 -5.90 -7.49 1.11
C LEU A 252 -5.64 -6.30 2.02
N THR A 253 -4.39 -6.14 2.45
CA THR A 253 -3.89 -4.89 3.03
C THR A 253 -3.16 -4.09 1.94
N ILE A 254 -3.62 -2.86 1.70
CA ILE A 254 -2.95 -1.89 0.85
C ILE A 254 -2.22 -0.89 1.76
N PHE A 255 -0.92 -0.72 1.49
CA PHE A 255 -0.08 0.22 2.22
C PHE A 255 -0.29 1.65 1.72
N PRO A 256 -0.13 2.66 2.60
CA PRO A 256 -0.21 4.05 2.17
C PRO A 256 0.86 4.33 1.10
N VAL A 257 0.47 5.12 0.11
CA VAL A 257 1.37 5.59 -0.95
C VAL A 257 1.82 6.98 -0.58
N ASP A 258 3.12 7.22 -0.63
CA ASP A 258 3.67 8.54 -0.43
C ASP A 258 3.43 9.38 -1.70
N PHE A 259 2.38 10.18 -1.67
CA PHE A 259 2.12 11.17 -2.72
C PHE A 259 2.93 12.41 -2.40
N ASP A 260 3.97 12.64 -3.19
CA ASP A 260 4.64 13.93 -3.15
C ASP A 260 3.68 15.02 -3.63
N GLN A 261 3.96 16.27 -3.27
CA GLN A 261 3.12 17.40 -3.69
C GLN A 261 3.11 17.62 -5.22
N ASN A 262 3.91 16.87 -5.99
CA ASN A 262 4.06 17.02 -7.45
C ASN A 262 3.22 15.99 -8.24
N THR A 263 2.88 14.84 -7.66
CA THR A 263 2.11 13.77 -8.33
C THR A 263 0.60 14.02 -8.33
N GLY A 264 0.17 15.05 -7.60
CA GLY A 264 -1.19 15.58 -7.63
C GLY A 264 -2.19 14.89 -6.70
N PRO A 265 -3.47 15.30 -6.67
CA PRO A 265 -4.46 14.79 -5.73
C PRO A 265 -4.65 13.29 -5.89
N PHE A 266 -4.24 12.55 -4.87
CA PHE A 266 -4.58 11.16 -4.78
C PHE A 266 -6.10 11.01 -4.63
N SER A 267 -6.73 10.40 -5.62
CA SER A 267 -8.19 10.24 -5.66
C SER A 267 -8.65 8.93 -5.03
N GLY A 268 -7.79 7.91 -5.08
CA GLY A 268 -8.02 6.63 -4.41
C GLY A 268 -7.32 5.47 -5.10
N PHE A 269 -7.57 4.27 -4.60
CA PHE A 269 -7.12 3.04 -5.27
C PHE A 269 -8.14 2.58 -6.32
N ASP A 270 -7.70 1.91 -7.39
CA ASP A 270 -8.52 1.15 -8.33
C ASP A 270 -8.09 -0.32 -8.23
N ILE A 271 -8.89 -1.13 -7.55
CA ILE A 271 -8.60 -2.54 -7.35
C ILE A 271 -9.37 -3.35 -8.37
N ARG A 272 -8.68 -4.04 -9.27
CA ARG A 272 -9.25 -4.92 -10.29
C ARG A 272 -8.87 -6.36 -10.01
N ILE A 273 -9.81 -7.28 -10.20
CA ILE A 273 -9.56 -8.72 -10.04
C ILE A 273 -9.85 -9.44 -11.35
N SER A 274 -8.96 -10.38 -11.72
CA SER A 274 -9.14 -11.23 -12.88
C SER A 274 -8.83 -12.68 -12.50
N LYS A 275 -9.66 -13.62 -12.95
CA LYS A 275 -9.35 -15.04 -12.86
C LYS A 275 -8.12 -15.31 -13.73
N LEU A 276 -7.13 -16.01 -13.19
CA LEU A 276 -6.03 -16.54 -13.98
C LEU A 276 -6.62 -17.64 -14.87
N ILE A 277 -7.12 -17.24 -16.04
CA ILE A 277 -7.51 -18.17 -17.09
C ILE A 277 -6.21 -18.78 -17.60
N ASP A 278 -6.21 -20.12 -17.80
CA ASP A 278 -5.08 -20.91 -18.30
C ASP A 278 -4.14 -20.06 -19.16
N SER A 279 -2.89 -19.95 -18.69
CA SER A 279 -1.83 -19.05 -19.15
C SER A 279 -1.71 -18.92 -20.67
N GLU A 280 -2.09 -19.97 -21.41
CA GLU A 280 -2.06 -20.05 -22.86
C GLU A 280 -2.95 -19.01 -23.59
N ASN A 281 -4.11 -18.65 -23.01
CA ASN A 281 -4.99 -17.62 -23.59
C ASN A 281 -4.55 -16.20 -23.21
N GLN A 282 -3.91 -16.05 -22.05
CA GLN A 282 -3.47 -14.75 -21.56
C GLN A 282 -2.25 -14.26 -22.33
N GLU A 283 -1.29 -15.15 -22.63
CA GLU A 283 -0.10 -14.82 -23.41
C GLU A 283 -0.45 -14.44 -24.87
N ARG A 284 -1.50 -15.06 -25.45
CA ARG A 284 -2.04 -14.61 -26.75
C ARG A 284 -2.59 -13.20 -26.67
N ARG A 285 -3.35 -12.84 -25.62
CA ARG A 285 -3.85 -11.45 -25.47
C ARG A 285 -2.73 -10.45 -25.20
N TYR A 286 -1.70 -10.83 -24.44
CA TYR A 286 -0.53 -9.99 -24.21
C TYR A 286 0.27 -9.73 -25.50
N ARG A 287 0.46 -10.74 -26.36
CA ARG A 287 1.18 -10.58 -27.63
C ARG A 287 0.50 -9.66 -28.63
N TYR A 288 -0.83 -9.51 -28.58
CA TYR A 288 -1.57 -8.69 -29.53
C TYR A 288 -1.79 -7.23 -29.08
N GLY A 289 -1.14 -6.77 -28.00
CA GLY A 289 -1.17 -5.36 -27.60
C GLY A 289 -2.56 -4.85 -27.18
N ASP A 290 -3.50 -5.76 -26.95
CA ASP A 290 -4.92 -5.46 -26.75
C ASP A 290 -5.25 -5.03 -25.29
N PHE A 291 -4.25 -4.47 -24.60
CA PHE A 291 -4.41 -3.92 -23.25
C PHE A 291 -5.24 -2.63 -23.26
N LEU A 292 -5.33 -1.95 -24.41
CA LEU A 292 -6.01 -0.66 -24.53
C LEU A 292 -7.53 -0.74 -24.79
N LEU A 293 -8.11 -1.90 -25.14
CA LEU A 293 -9.53 -2.00 -25.52
C LEU A 293 -10.37 -2.98 -24.70
N GLY A 294 -9.76 -3.77 -23.83
CA GLY A 294 -10.47 -4.65 -22.91
C GLY A 294 -9.95 -4.49 -21.50
N THR A 295 -10.33 -3.42 -20.80
CA THR A 295 -10.19 -3.40 -19.35
C THR A 295 -10.76 -4.72 -18.83
N PRO A 296 -9.99 -5.51 -18.05
CA PRO A 296 -10.52 -6.73 -17.46
C PRO A 296 -11.86 -6.37 -16.84
N ARG A 297 -12.93 -7.09 -17.17
CA ARG A 297 -14.25 -6.90 -16.56
C ARG A 297 -14.08 -7.20 -15.07
N GLY A 298 -13.74 -6.16 -14.33
CA GLY A 298 -13.28 -6.21 -12.96
C GLY A 298 -14.20 -5.36 -12.12
N TYR A 299 -14.37 -5.79 -10.89
CA TYR A 299 -14.79 -4.91 -9.81
C TYR A 299 -13.78 -3.75 -9.72
N SER A 300 -14.25 -2.52 -9.52
CA SER A 300 -13.41 -1.34 -9.29
C SER A 300 -13.98 -0.66 -8.06
N VAL A 301 -13.20 -0.60 -6.99
CA VAL A 301 -13.54 0.18 -5.80
C VAL A 301 -12.62 1.35 -5.73
N THR A 302 -13.17 2.56 -5.83
CA THR A 302 -12.44 3.78 -5.51
C THR A 302 -12.56 4.04 -4.02
N VAL A 303 -11.43 3.97 -3.33
CA VAL A 303 -11.37 4.12 -1.87
C VAL A 303 -10.65 5.40 -1.55
N ARG A 304 -11.20 6.19 -0.63
CA ARG A 304 -10.56 7.44 -0.22
C ARG A 304 -9.20 7.15 0.43
N PRO A 305 -8.21 8.00 0.18
CA PRO A 305 -6.90 7.90 0.82
C PRO A 305 -6.98 7.88 2.34
N THR A 306 -6.15 7.09 2.99
CA THR A 306 -5.77 7.29 4.39
C THR A 306 -4.27 7.20 4.55
N ASN A 307 -3.73 7.89 5.54
CA ASN A 307 -2.30 7.79 5.91
C ASN A 307 -1.97 6.49 6.67
N THR A 308 -2.94 5.57 6.74
CA THR A 308 -2.85 4.29 7.43
C THR A 308 -3.10 3.16 6.45
N GLU A 309 -2.61 1.98 6.78
CA GLU A 309 -2.93 0.74 6.07
C GLU A 309 -4.46 0.56 5.96
N GLN A 310 -4.92 0.14 4.79
CA GLN A 310 -6.33 -0.11 4.53
C GLN A 310 -6.54 -1.59 4.22
N GLN A 311 -7.52 -2.20 4.91
CA GLN A 311 -7.94 -3.57 4.65
C GLN A 311 -9.15 -3.60 3.73
N PHE A 312 -9.07 -4.43 2.70
CA PHE A 312 -10.11 -4.67 1.71
C PHE A 312 -10.50 -6.13 1.70
N ILE A 313 -11.80 -6.39 1.61
CA ILE A 313 -12.32 -7.73 1.42
C ILE A 313 -13.03 -7.75 0.07
N ILE A 314 -12.44 -8.44 -0.89
CA ILE A 314 -13.03 -8.66 -2.22
C ILE A 314 -13.79 -9.97 -2.19
N GLY A 315 -15.05 -9.98 -2.63
CA GLY A 315 -15.88 -11.19 -2.69
C GLY A 315 -17.05 -11.18 -1.71
N ASP A 316 -17.86 -12.25 -1.71
CA ASP A 316 -19.25 -12.37 -1.21
C ASP A 316 -19.53 -11.64 0.13
N THR A 317 -19.67 -10.32 0.06
CA THR A 317 -20.38 -9.51 1.04
C THR A 317 -21.85 -9.64 0.68
N ASN A 318 -22.71 -9.81 1.68
CA ASN A 318 -24.15 -10.02 1.48
C ASN A 318 -24.87 -8.82 0.82
N ASP A 319 -24.14 -7.80 0.37
CA ASP A 319 -24.65 -6.59 -0.27
C ASP A 319 -24.86 -6.73 -1.79
N GLY A 320 -24.47 -7.87 -2.38
CA GLY A 320 -24.69 -8.18 -3.80
C GLY A 320 -23.86 -7.33 -4.78
N SER A 321 -22.93 -6.52 -4.26
CA SER A 321 -22.09 -5.62 -5.08
C SER A 321 -20.78 -6.29 -5.56
N ASN A 322 -20.45 -7.46 -5.01
CA ASN A 322 -19.13 -8.05 -5.14
C ASN A 322 -19.01 -9.15 -6.22
N TYR A 323 -17.82 -9.19 -6.82
CA TYR A 323 -17.41 -10.19 -7.79
C TYR A 323 -17.42 -11.59 -7.16
N LYS A 324 -18.18 -12.53 -7.75
CA LYS A 324 -18.31 -13.89 -7.23
C LYS A 324 -17.05 -14.70 -7.49
N LEU A 325 -16.31 -15.01 -6.43
CA LEU A 325 -15.14 -15.87 -6.52
C LEU A 325 -15.54 -17.35 -6.65
N THR A 326 -14.88 -18.05 -7.57
CA THR A 326 -14.86 -19.52 -7.65
C THR A 326 -13.78 -20.07 -6.71
N LYS A 327 -14.14 -21.14 -6.01
CA LYS A 327 -13.24 -21.94 -5.16
C LYS A 327 -12.10 -22.55 -5.98
N ASP A 328 -10.95 -22.77 -5.33
CA ASP A 328 -9.75 -23.42 -5.87
C ASP A 328 -9.30 -22.80 -7.20
N THR A 329 -9.37 -21.48 -7.27
CA THR A 329 -9.06 -20.70 -8.47
C THR A 329 -8.01 -19.66 -8.14
N GLU A 330 -7.03 -19.53 -9.02
CA GLU A 330 -6.05 -18.47 -8.96
C GLU A 330 -6.60 -17.18 -9.58
N TYR A 331 -6.34 -16.07 -8.90
CA TYR A 331 -6.70 -14.73 -9.31
C TYR A 331 -5.45 -13.86 -9.37
N VAL A 332 -5.44 -12.96 -10.34
CA VAL A 332 -4.53 -11.82 -10.36
C VAL A 332 -5.32 -10.63 -9.85
N VAL A 333 -4.86 -10.04 -8.75
CA VAL A 333 -5.40 -8.80 -8.19
C VAL A 333 -4.47 -7.68 -8.61
N TYR A 334 -5.00 -6.73 -9.39
CA TYR A 334 -4.33 -5.50 -9.78
C TYR A 334 -4.76 -4.40 -8.84
N VAL A 335 -3.80 -3.75 -8.17
CA VAL A 335 -4.04 -2.57 -7.35
C VAL A 335 -3.42 -1.39 -8.07
N GLY A 336 -4.28 -0.46 -8.47
CA GLY A 336 -3.90 0.79 -9.11
C GLY A 336 -3.97 1.96 -8.15
N THR A 337 -3.05 2.90 -8.22
CA THR A 337 -3.29 4.27 -7.72
C THR A 337 -4.04 5.05 -8.80
N VAL A 338 -5.04 5.85 -8.38
CA VAL A 338 -5.78 6.75 -9.26
C VAL A 338 -5.52 8.18 -8.82
N SER A 339 -5.05 9.00 -9.75
CA SER A 339 -5.09 10.45 -9.60
C SER A 339 -6.02 11.01 -10.67
N THR A 340 -7.01 11.78 -10.23
CA THR A 340 -8.01 12.38 -11.10
C THR A 340 -7.88 13.89 -11.00
N VAL A 341 -7.59 14.54 -12.12
CA VAL A 341 -7.65 16.00 -12.27
C VAL A 341 -8.67 16.32 -13.35
N ALA A 342 -9.65 17.14 -12.97
CA ALA A 342 -10.85 17.38 -13.75
C ALA A 342 -11.52 16.05 -14.14
N HIS A 343 -11.49 15.69 -15.42
CA HIS A 343 -12.08 14.47 -15.96
C HIS A 343 -11.04 13.42 -16.40
N ILE A 344 -9.75 13.68 -16.19
CA ILE A 344 -8.67 12.79 -16.61
C ILE A 344 -8.19 12.00 -15.40
N SER A 345 -8.27 10.68 -15.49
CA SER A 345 -7.73 9.76 -14.50
C SER A 345 -6.49 9.06 -15.04
N THR A 346 -5.40 9.12 -14.28
CA THR A 346 -4.16 8.37 -14.55
C THR A 346 -4.04 7.22 -13.57
N HIS A 347 -3.50 6.09 -14.04
CA HIS A 347 -3.41 4.85 -13.29
C HIS A 347 -2.00 4.28 -13.27
N ALA A 348 -1.56 3.75 -12.13
CA ALA A 348 -0.34 2.95 -12.02
C ALA A 348 -0.64 1.66 -11.25
N TYR A 349 -0.46 0.50 -11.88
CA TYR A 349 -0.88 -0.80 -11.35
C TYR A 349 0.28 -1.66 -10.83
N VAL A 350 0.03 -2.40 -9.75
CA VAL A 350 0.83 -3.53 -9.30
C VAL A 350 -0.07 -4.77 -9.19
N SER A 351 0.45 -5.95 -9.52
CA SER A 351 -0.32 -7.21 -9.47
C SER A 351 0.19 -8.16 -8.40
N ILE A 352 -0.72 -8.88 -7.75
CA ILE A 352 -0.43 -10.02 -6.85
C ILE A 352 -1.28 -11.23 -7.21
N LEU A 353 -0.73 -12.43 -7.03
CA LEU A 353 -1.46 -13.69 -7.19
C LEU A 353 -2.15 -14.06 -5.88
N ALA A 354 -3.44 -14.41 -5.96
CA ALA A 354 -4.23 -14.88 -4.83
C ALA A 354 -4.97 -16.15 -5.24
N THR A 355 -4.78 -17.24 -4.50
CA THR A 355 -5.48 -18.50 -4.73
C THR A 355 -6.61 -18.63 -3.73
N THR A 356 -7.85 -18.84 -4.19
CA THR A 356 -8.97 -19.16 -3.30
C THR A 356 -8.88 -20.60 -2.82
N CYS A 357 -7.86 -20.92 -2.01
CA CYS A 357 -7.73 -22.24 -1.44
C CYS A 357 -8.47 -22.29 -0.10
N ILE A 358 -9.12 -23.42 0.19
CA ILE A 358 -9.31 -23.77 1.58
C ILE A 358 -7.92 -24.15 2.10
N ILE A 359 -7.22 -23.21 2.74
CA ILE A 359 -6.37 -23.64 3.84
C ILE A 359 -7.37 -24.18 4.85
N ASN A 360 -7.68 -25.47 4.74
CA ASN A 360 -8.62 -26.10 5.63
C ASN A 360 -7.90 -26.11 6.96
N ILE A 361 -8.19 -25.11 7.78
CA ILE A 361 -7.60 -24.99 9.11
C ILE A 361 -7.83 -26.31 9.84
N HIS A 362 -8.92 -27.03 9.56
CA HIS A 362 -9.11 -28.40 10.03
C HIS A 362 -8.05 -29.39 9.53
N VAL A 363 -7.57 -29.31 8.29
CA VAL A 363 -6.47 -30.17 7.80
C VAL A 363 -5.14 -29.81 8.46
N ILE A 364 -4.82 -28.53 8.64
CA ILE A 364 -3.61 -28.11 9.36
C ILE A 364 -3.70 -28.54 10.83
N VAL A 365 -4.84 -28.27 11.49
CA VAL A 365 -5.09 -28.66 12.88
C VAL A 365 -5.07 -30.18 13.01
N MET A 366 -5.69 -30.94 12.10
CA MET A 366 -5.63 -32.41 12.11
C MET A 366 -4.20 -32.92 11.88
N PHE A 367 -3.44 -32.30 11.00
CA PHE A 367 -2.04 -32.65 10.77
C PHE A 367 -1.18 -32.36 12.01
N LEU A 368 -1.36 -31.20 12.64
CA LEU A 368 -0.70 -30.86 13.91
C LEU A 368 -1.10 -31.83 15.03
N CYS A 369 -2.39 -32.15 15.18
CA CYS A 369 -2.86 -33.15 16.13
C CYS A 369 -2.28 -34.55 15.85
N PHE A 370 -2.15 -34.94 14.58
CA PHE A 370 -1.53 -36.20 14.18
C PHE A 370 -0.04 -36.25 14.50
N VAL A 371 0.71 -35.17 14.20
CA VAL A 371 2.13 -35.04 14.55
C VAL A 371 2.34 -35.09 16.07
N VAL A 372 1.53 -34.37 16.84
CA VAL A 372 1.55 -34.42 18.32
C VAL A 372 1.23 -35.84 18.80
N GLY A 373 0.25 -36.52 18.21
CA GLY A 373 -0.09 -37.91 18.50
C GLY A 373 1.08 -38.88 18.26
N ILE A 374 1.81 -38.73 17.15
CA ILE A 374 3.01 -39.53 16.84
C ILE A 374 4.12 -39.27 17.88
N ILE A 375 4.35 -38.01 18.26
CA ILE A 375 5.36 -37.65 19.26
C ILE A 375 5.03 -38.31 20.61
N LEU A 376 3.77 -38.22 21.06
CA LEU A 376 3.32 -38.87 22.29
C LEU A 376 3.46 -40.40 22.21
N LEU A 377 3.13 -41.01 21.07
CA LEU A 377 3.33 -42.44 20.86
C LEU A 377 4.82 -42.82 20.95
N ALA A 378 5.71 -42.06 20.32
CA ALA A 378 7.15 -42.30 20.39
C ALA A 378 7.69 -42.17 21.82
N TYR A 379 7.20 -41.18 22.59
CA TYR A 379 7.53 -41.02 24.01
C TYR A 379 7.07 -42.21 24.85
N THR A 380 5.83 -42.69 24.64
CA THR A 380 5.32 -43.86 25.38
C THR A 380 6.09 -45.13 25.05
N ILE A 381 6.43 -45.37 23.78
CA ILE A 381 7.27 -46.51 23.37
C ILE A 381 8.67 -46.41 24.00
N SER A 382 9.30 -45.24 23.96
CA SER A 382 10.61 -45.00 24.56
C SER A 382 10.58 -45.22 26.07
N PHE A 383 9.53 -44.77 26.75
CA PHE A 383 9.32 -45.01 28.18
C PHE A 383 9.15 -46.51 28.50
N ILE A 384 8.40 -47.25 27.69
CA ILE A 384 8.24 -48.71 27.84
C ILE A 384 9.58 -49.44 27.64
N VAL A 385 10.36 -49.07 26.61
CA VAL A 385 11.69 -49.63 26.34
C VAL A 385 12.65 -49.33 27.49
N TRP A 386 12.64 -48.10 28.00
CA TRP A 386 13.45 -47.70 29.15
C TRP A 386 13.09 -48.51 30.40
N LYS A 387 11.79 -48.67 30.70
CA LYS A 387 11.32 -49.48 31.83
C LYS A 387 11.75 -50.96 31.70
N ARG A 388 11.66 -51.54 30.51
CA ARG A 388 12.14 -52.92 30.23
C ARG A 388 13.66 -53.07 30.39
N LYS A 389 14.43 -52.05 30.03
CA LYS A 389 15.90 -52.06 30.21
C LYS A 389 16.26 -52.03 31.70
N LYS A 390 15.52 -51.26 32.51
CA LYS A 390 15.74 -51.16 33.96
C LYS A 390 15.44 -52.47 34.70
N THR A 391 14.41 -53.22 34.31
CA THR A 391 14.09 -54.52 34.94
C THR A 391 15.05 -55.65 34.56
N ARG A 392 15.73 -55.59 33.40
CA ARG A 392 16.77 -56.58 33.05
C ARG A 392 18.09 -56.36 33.78
N SER A 393 18.34 -55.17 34.32
CA SER A 393 19.59 -54.87 35.03
C SER A 393 19.64 -55.40 36.47
N THR A 394 18.51 -55.79 37.05
CA THR A 394 18.44 -56.21 38.47
C THR A 394 18.45 -57.73 38.69
N SER A 395 18.32 -58.56 37.64
CA SER A 395 18.30 -60.03 37.77
C SER A 395 19.65 -60.73 37.57
N ARG A 396 20.74 -59.99 37.35
CA ARG A 396 22.09 -60.55 37.19
C ARG A 396 23.01 -60.12 38.34
N TRP A 397 22.59 -60.37 39.57
CA TRP A 397 23.54 -60.49 40.67
C TRP A 397 24.21 -61.87 40.55
N PRO A 398 25.54 -61.94 40.38
CA PRO A 398 26.23 -63.22 40.49
C PRO A 398 26.13 -63.67 41.94
N ASN A 399 25.54 -64.85 42.16
CA ASN A 399 25.71 -65.61 43.40
C ASN A 399 27.20 -65.85 43.61
N LYS A 400 27.85 -64.97 44.39
CA LYS A 400 29.20 -65.20 44.87
C LYS A 400 29.14 -66.26 45.96
N MET A 401 29.69 -67.41 45.60
CA MET A 401 29.95 -68.58 46.41
C MET A 401 30.56 -68.25 47.77
N ASN A 402 30.07 -68.97 48.78
CA ASN A 402 30.82 -69.34 49.97
C ASN A 402 32.16 -69.96 49.58
N CYS A 403 33.28 -69.46 50.13
CA CYS A 403 34.50 -70.24 50.29
C CYS A 403 35.37 -69.69 51.43
N CYS A 404 35.50 -70.53 52.46
CA CYS A 404 36.68 -70.77 53.28
C CYS A 404 37.24 -69.70 54.24
N SER A 405 37.33 -70.18 55.49
CA SER A 405 38.24 -69.80 56.55
C SER A 405 39.70 -69.67 56.10
N THR A 406 40.46 -68.81 56.77
CA THR A 406 41.71 -69.20 57.47
C THR A 406 42.23 -68.05 58.33
N SER A 407 42.78 -68.46 59.47
CA SER A 407 43.46 -67.66 60.48
C SER A 407 44.74 -67.00 59.96
N LYS A 408 45.14 -65.89 60.60
CA LYS A 408 46.54 -65.46 60.79
C LYS A 408 46.60 -64.33 61.82
N THR A 409 46.90 -64.65 63.07
CA THR A 409 48.21 -64.45 63.73
C THR A 409 48.73 -63.01 63.75
N ALA A 410 48.81 -62.47 64.96
CA ALA A 410 49.56 -61.27 65.34
C ALA A 410 51.08 -61.48 65.19
N PRO A 411 51.85 -60.38 65.02
CA PRO A 411 53.26 -60.33 65.39
C PRO A 411 53.51 -59.37 66.57
N PRO A 412 54.70 -59.46 67.21
CA PRO A 412 54.91 -59.06 68.59
C PRO A 412 55.39 -57.61 68.77
N LYS A 413 55.32 -57.16 70.03
CA LYS A 413 55.97 -55.98 70.58
C LYS A 413 57.45 -55.88 70.19
N LYS A 414 57.87 -54.66 69.83
CA LYS A 414 58.97 -53.97 70.50
C LYS A 414 58.57 -52.53 70.72
#